data_AF-A0A5N5DP87-F1
#
_entry.id   AF-A0A5N5DP87-F1
#
_cell.length_a   1.000
_cell.length_b   1.000
_cell.length_c   1.000
_cell.angle_alpha   90.00
_cell.angle_beta   90.00
_cell.angle_gamma   90.00
#
_symmetry.space_group_name_H-M   'P 1'
#
loop_
_entity.id
_entity.type
_entity.pdbx_description
1 polymer ?
#
loop_
_entity_poly.entity_id
_entity_poly.type
_entity_poly.pdbx_seq_one_letter_code
_entity_poly.pdbx_strand_id
1 'polypeptide(L)'
;MSSLFGSSTPNANPFGFGSSTQNKPSLFGSSTQNNQPALGSSLFGNSTANQQQQPQQQQQNTGFFGASLNKPATTGAFGVQPPGQSVNNNFYGGSTVFGNPLPPAQNPALGASTNNVWTPPPPAHQKSIPEQMADLIAKWLPEQRNTVFQHYFYNQVDPRTVPYYVAPADEDAKAWEEALSKKPNEGAIPVLGRGFHSVAGRLETQARAVEALQARLHEMNNSLTEMLAKHDLEITVRTTEAKRKHIALTKRCLALATKAQILRNRGYAMDPREEELRKKLMELEKKAFDPMLNGRQEEIWARMSAVRARARLLQEELEKLGKNAGKPDGEQLDEEHVKAIRKVLGDFDKQLAHLREELTRVTKEWKEWQETNKPISGGGR
;
A
#
# COMPACT_ATOMS: atom_id res chain seq x y z
N MET A 1 51.98 53.07 33.01
CA MET A 1 50.72 52.57 33.61
C MET A 1 50.67 51.08 33.31
N SER A 2 51.47 50.22 33.94
CA SER A 2 51.54 49.83 35.37
C SER A 2 50.37 48.90 35.79
N SER A 3 50.73 47.67 36.20
CA SER A 3 49.99 46.69 37.04
C SER A 3 48.86 45.85 36.40
N LEU A 4 48.62 44.58 36.78
CA LEU A 4 49.30 43.57 37.63
C LEU A 4 48.50 42.25 37.60
N PHE A 5 49.18 41.11 37.84
CA PHE A 5 48.75 39.76 38.26
C PHE A 5 47.36 39.60 38.93
N GLY A 6 46.61 38.49 38.87
CA GLY A 6 46.92 37.05 38.84
C GLY A 6 46.23 36.38 40.04
N SER A 7 45.51 35.27 39.89
CA SER A 7 45.25 34.32 40.99
C SER A 7 44.93 32.91 40.50
N SER A 8 45.49 31.95 41.23
CA SER A 8 45.50 30.51 41.05
C SER A 8 44.86 29.86 42.28
N THR A 9 44.18 28.72 42.13
CA THR A 9 44.46 27.49 42.92
C THR A 9 43.58 26.31 42.45
N PRO A 10 44.12 25.06 42.49
CA PRO A 10 43.43 23.82 42.14
C PRO A 10 42.94 23.08 43.40
N ASN A 11 41.99 22.14 43.25
CA ASN A 11 41.84 21.08 44.25
C ASN A 11 41.43 19.76 43.60
N ALA A 12 42.30 18.77 43.75
CA ALA A 12 42.04 17.36 43.56
C ALA A 12 42.55 16.66 44.82
N ASN A 13 41.74 15.77 45.40
CA ASN A 13 42.30 14.62 46.11
C ASN A 13 41.39 13.38 46.02
N PRO A 14 41.97 12.16 45.92
CA PRO A 14 41.28 10.89 45.74
C PRO A 14 41.36 9.96 46.98
N PHE A 15 40.51 8.92 47.02
CA PHE A 15 40.40 7.80 47.99
C PHE A 15 39.79 8.06 49.38
N GLY A 16 38.72 7.32 49.69
CA GLY A 16 38.15 7.20 51.05
C GLY A 16 36.73 6.61 51.12
N PHE A 17 36.67 5.29 51.35
CA PHE A 17 35.59 4.40 51.82
C PHE A 17 34.29 4.99 52.43
N GLY A 18 33.13 4.35 52.16
CA GLY A 18 32.11 4.12 53.21
C GLY A 18 30.62 4.26 52.87
N SER A 19 29.91 3.12 52.96
CA SER A 19 28.48 2.94 53.34
C SER A 19 27.36 3.09 52.30
N SER A 20 26.86 1.91 51.87
CA SER A 20 25.46 1.45 51.89
C SER A 20 24.33 2.49 51.96
N THR A 21 23.41 2.51 50.98
CA THR A 21 22.13 1.77 51.10
C THR A 21 21.37 1.71 49.77
N GLN A 22 20.87 0.50 49.54
CA GLN A 22 20.02 -0.01 48.49
C GLN A 22 18.55 0.31 48.82
N ASN A 23 17.74 0.74 47.83
CA ASN A 23 16.36 0.27 47.73
C ASN A 23 15.65 0.64 46.40
N LYS A 24 15.20 -0.42 45.74
CA LYS A 24 14.01 -0.62 44.88
C LYS A 24 13.22 -1.76 45.56
N PRO A 25 11.98 -2.15 45.20
CA PRO A 25 10.91 -1.54 44.38
C PRO A 25 9.48 -1.75 45.01
N SER A 26 8.40 -1.54 44.23
CA SER A 26 7.00 -2.09 44.28
C SER A 26 5.95 -0.96 44.17
N LEU A 27 4.99 -0.91 43.22
CA LEU A 27 4.00 -1.86 42.66
C LEU A 27 2.86 -2.20 43.63
N PHE A 28 1.81 -1.36 43.71
CA PHE A 28 0.36 -1.65 43.70
C PHE A 28 -0.44 -0.34 43.94
N GLY A 29 -1.62 -0.20 43.32
CA GLY A 29 -2.30 1.08 43.08
C GLY A 29 -3.32 1.57 44.11
N SER A 30 -3.92 2.73 43.83
CA SER A 30 -5.32 3.09 44.13
C SER A 30 -5.69 4.44 43.50
N SER A 31 -6.98 4.58 43.21
CA SER A 31 -7.71 5.58 42.44
C SER A 31 -8.01 6.92 43.13
N THR A 32 -8.46 7.89 42.30
CA THR A 32 -9.38 9.03 42.52
C THR A 32 -8.84 10.48 42.64
N GLN A 33 -9.11 11.24 41.55
CA GLN A 33 -9.94 12.46 41.49
C GLN A 33 -9.37 13.86 41.87
N ASN A 34 -9.04 14.62 40.81
CA ASN A 34 -9.52 15.97 40.45
C ASN A 34 -9.28 17.18 41.39
N ASN A 35 -8.50 18.19 40.96
CA ASN A 35 -8.98 19.57 40.72
C ASN A 35 -7.89 20.50 40.10
N GLN A 36 -8.30 21.28 39.09
CA GLN A 36 -7.66 22.50 38.55
C GLN A 36 -7.88 23.71 39.51
N PRO A 37 -7.24 24.91 39.39
CA PRO A 37 -7.11 25.81 38.20
C PRO A 37 -5.69 26.45 38.01
N ALA A 38 -5.18 26.71 36.79
CA ALA A 38 -5.37 27.82 35.82
C ALA A 38 -4.71 29.18 36.16
N LEU A 39 -3.67 29.57 35.38
CA LEU A 39 -3.26 30.91 34.82
C LEU A 39 -1.76 30.81 34.43
N GLY A 40 -1.18 31.24 33.30
CA GLY A 40 -1.57 31.91 32.05
C GLY A 40 -0.28 32.44 31.40
N SER A 41 -0.12 32.35 30.07
CA SER A 41 0.59 33.33 29.20
C SER A 41 0.67 32.82 27.75
N SER A 42 -0.13 33.44 26.88
CA SER A 42 -0.06 33.37 25.42
C SER A 42 0.47 34.70 24.89
N LEU A 43 1.32 34.64 23.87
CA LEU A 43 1.88 35.79 23.16
C LEU A 43 1.65 35.61 21.64
N PHE A 44 0.71 36.41 21.11
CA PHE A 44 0.40 36.71 19.68
C PHE A 44 -0.23 35.59 18.82
N GLY A 45 -1.31 35.77 18.06
CA GLY A 45 -2.18 36.91 17.74
C GLY A 45 -2.77 36.78 16.32
N ASN A 46 -4.05 36.34 16.24
CA ASN A 46 -5.19 36.51 15.29
C ASN A 46 -5.02 37.41 14.02
N SER A 47 -5.74 37.34 12.89
CA SER A 47 -7.15 36.99 12.54
C SER A 47 -7.29 36.78 11.00
N THR A 48 -8.28 36.08 10.43
CA THR A 48 -9.65 36.57 10.13
C THR A 48 -10.55 35.41 9.67
N ALA A 49 -11.77 35.35 10.21
CA ALA A 49 -12.87 34.47 9.82
C ALA A 49 -14.02 35.32 9.25
N ASN A 50 -14.92 34.71 8.47
CA ASN A 50 -16.32 35.16 8.41
C ASN A 50 -17.29 34.00 8.19
N GLN A 51 -18.46 34.09 8.82
CA GLN A 51 -19.47 33.05 9.07
C GLN A 51 -20.86 33.69 8.95
N GLN A 52 -21.87 32.98 8.40
CA GLN A 52 -23.33 33.06 8.68
C GLN A 52 -24.07 32.08 7.72
N GLN A 53 -24.90 31.09 8.09
CA GLN A 53 -26.20 30.96 8.82
C GLN A 53 -27.46 30.84 7.90
N GLN A 54 -28.37 29.94 8.33
CA GLN A 54 -29.58 29.26 7.76
C GLN A 54 -30.83 30.16 7.45
N PRO A 55 -31.97 29.70 6.81
CA PRO A 55 -32.80 28.49 7.15
C PRO A 55 -33.63 27.71 6.04
N GLN A 56 -33.89 26.42 6.33
CA GLN A 56 -35.08 25.48 6.20
C GLN A 56 -36.20 25.55 5.10
N GLN A 57 -36.46 24.44 4.34
CA GLN A 57 -37.71 23.59 4.29
C GLN A 57 -37.75 22.52 3.13
N GLN A 58 -38.22 21.28 3.46
CA GLN A 58 -39.06 20.24 2.76
C GLN A 58 -39.20 20.19 1.20
N GLN A 59 -39.37 19.09 0.42
CA GLN A 59 -39.88 17.71 0.59
C GLN A 59 -39.71 16.87 -0.74
N GLN A 60 -39.64 15.52 -0.62
CA GLN A 60 -40.05 14.42 -1.55
C GLN A 60 -39.43 14.11 -2.95
N ASN A 61 -38.81 12.92 -2.99
CA ASN A 61 -39.18 11.69 -3.74
C ASN A 61 -38.76 11.42 -5.20
N THR A 62 -38.57 10.10 -5.43
CA THR A 62 -38.50 9.30 -6.67
C THR A 62 -37.23 9.37 -7.52
N GLY A 63 -36.47 8.27 -7.47
CA GLY A 63 -35.29 8.03 -8.32
C GLY A 63 -35.64 7.65 -9.74
N PHE A 64 -34.66 7.69 -10.64
CA PHE A 64 -34.73 6.98 -11.91
C PHE A 64 -33.32 6.72 -12.45
N PHE A 65 -33.10 5.45 -12.74
CA PHE A 65 -31.98 4.84 -13.44
C PHE A 65 -32.35 4.83 -14.94
N GLY A 66 -31.47 5.29 -15.83
CA GLY A 66 -31.65 5.24 -17.29
C GLY A 66 -30.68 6.19 -17.98
N ALA A 67 -29.67 5.69 -18.71
CA ALA A 67 -29.73 5.25 -20.10
C ALA A 67 -29.31 6.35 -21.10
N SER A 68 -28.23 6.09 -21.83
CA SER A 68 -27.88 6.53 -23.20
C SER A 68 -26.39 6.22 -23.46
N LEU A 69 -25.87 5.88 -24.63
CA LEU A 69 -26.39 5.45 -25.93
C LEU A 69 -25.15 5.10 -26.81
N ASN A 70 -25.23 3.98 -27.55
CA ASN A 70 -24.65 3.64 -28.88
C ASN A 70 -23.16 3.47 -29.24
N LYS A 71 -22.97 2.30 -29.91
CA LYS A 71 -22.25 1.93 -31.17
C LYS A 71 -20.72 1.72 -31.12
N PRO A 72 -20.14 0.83 -31.99
CA PRO A 72 -20.51 0.57 -33.41
C PRO A 72 -20.58 -0.91 -33.87
N ALA A 73 -20.75 -1.08 -35.19
CA ALA A 73 -21.01 -2.30 -35.95
C ALA A 73 -19.91 -2.57 -37.01
N THR A 74 -19.97 -3.80 -37.57
CA THR A 74 -19.56 -4.29 -38.92
C THR A 74 -18.17 -4.93 -39.19
N THR A 75 -18.25 -6.17 -39.74
CA THR A 75 -17.39 -6.89 -40.74
C THR A 75 -15.96 -7.31 -40.36
N GLY A 76 -15.44 -8.55 -40.51
CA GLY A 76 -15.87 -9.87 -41.02
C GLY A 76 -14.61 -10.65 -41.51
N ALA A 77 -14.48 -11.99 -41.30
CA ALA A 77 -13.76 -12.95 -42.19
C ALA A 77 -13.45 -14.34 -41.55
N PHE A 78 -13.79 -15.40 -42.31
CA PHE A 78 -13.38 -16.81 -42.23
C PHE A 78 -13.98 -17.74 -41.15
N GLY A 79 -14.84 -18.65 -41.62
CA GLY A 79 -15.30 -19.84 -40.92
C GLY A 79 -15.08 -21.10 -41.77
N VAL A 80 -15.12 -22.26 -41.11
CA VAL A 80 -15.37 -23.57 -41.71
C VAL A 80 -16.36 -24.32 -40.80
N GLN A 81 -17.53 -24.59 -41.37
CA GLN A 81 -18.60 -25.53 -40.96
C GLN A 81 -18.26 -26.93 -41.53
N PRO A 82 -18.99 -28.07 -41.28
CA PRO A 82 -20.46 -28.20 -41.42
C PRO A 82 -21.06 -29.40 -40.61
N PRO A 83 -22.23 -30.00 -40.98
CA PRO A 83 -23.49 -29.41 -41.41
C PRO A 83 -24.68 -29.85 -40.53
N GLY A 84 -25.74 -29.05 -40.56
CA GLY A 84 -27.12 -29.48 -40.32
C GLY A 84 -28.01 -28.98 -41.46
N GLN A 85 -28.91 -29.85 -41.92
CA GLN A 85 -30.02 -29.59 -42.85
C GLN A 85 -31.13 -30.58 -42.46
N SER A 86 -32.44 -30.41 -42.70
CA SER A 86 -33.34 -29.27 -42.95
C SER A 86 -34.72 -29.89 -43.21
N VAL A 87 -35.78 -29.35 -42.60
CA VAL A 87 -37.13 -29.10 -43.17
C VAL A 87 -38.01 -30.26 -43.70
N ASN A 88 -39.29 -30.17 -43.30
CA ASN A 88 -40.55 -30.48 -44.04
C ASN A 88 -41.38 -31.74 -43.70
N ASN A 89 -42.51 -31.45 -43.07
CA ASN A 89 -43.89 -31.88 -43.29
C ASN A 89 -44.23 -33.14 -44.14
N ASN A 90 -45.13 -33.93 -43.54
CA ASN A 90 -46.26 -34.65 -44.13
C ASN A 90 -46.10 -36.09 -44.69
N PHE A 91 -47.02 -36.95 -44.21
CA PHE A 91 -47.80 -37.95 -44.96
C PHE A 91 -47.35 -39.44 -44.97
N TYR A 92 -48.14 -40.24 -44.23
CA TYR A 92 -48.63 -41.62 -44.46
C TYR A 92 -47.69 -42.86 -44.51
N GLY A 93 -48.06 -43.85 -43.68
CA GLY A 93 -48.52 -45.16 -44.20
C GLY A 93 -47.73 -46.43 -43.82
N GLY A 94 -48.43 -47.39 -43.17
CA GLY A 94 -48.17 -48.85 -43.18
C GLY A 94 -47.20 -49.38 -42.11
N SER A 95 -47.61 -50.07 -41.03
CA SER A 95 -48.22 -51.41 -40.89
C SER A 95 -47.28 -52.60 -41.16
N THR A 96 -46.94 -53.37 -40.12
CA THR A 96 -47.08 -54.86 -39.95
C THR A 96 -46.24 -55.34 -38.73
N VAL A 97 -46.83 -55.87 -37.64
CA VAL A 97 -47.28 -57.28 -37.36
C VAL A 97 -46.08 -58.17 -36.92
N PHE A 98 -45.95 -58.86 -35.76
CA PHE A 98 -46.74 -59.82 -34.90
C PHE A 98 -46.07 -59.82 -33.48
N GLY A 99 -46.60 -60.31 -32.33
CA GLY A 99 -47.75 -61.14 -31.97
C GLY A 99 -47.93 -61.28 -30.43
N ASN A 100 -49.13 -61.73 -30.02
CA ASN A 100 -49.75 -61.81 -28.66
C ASN A 100 -49.58 -63.23 -28.02
N PRO A 101 -50.09 -63.64 -26.80
CA PRO A 101 -51.44 -63.41 -26.18
C PRO A 101 -51.46 -63.04 -24.65
N LEU A 102 -52.36 -62.20 -24.09
CA LEU A 102 -53.75 -62.38 -23.53
C LEU A 102 -53.95 -63.54 -22.50
N PRO A 103 -54.96 -63.57 -21.56
CA PRO A 103 -55.91 -62.58 -20.95
C PRO A 103 -56.09 -62.80 -19.39
N PRO A 104 -57.18 -62.45 -18.64
CA PRO A 104 -58.40 -61.67 -18.93
C PRO A 104 -58.81 -60.58 -17.91
N ALA A 105 -59.71 -59.72 -18.39
CA ALA A 105 -60.64 -58.92 -17.61
C ALA A 105 -62.00 -59.64 -17.50
N GLN A 106 -62.77 -59.37 -16.45
CA GLN A 106 -64.19 -59.71 -16.38
C GLN A 106 -64.99 -58.49 -15.86
N ASN A 107 -65.86 -58.00 -16.75
CA ASN A 107 -67.02 -57.13 -16.48
C ASN A 107 -68.18 -58.04 -15.97
N PRO A 108 -69.31 -57.56 -15.40
CA PRO A 108 -70.23 -56.61 -16.06
C PRO A 108 -70.97 -55.69 -15.02
N ALA A 109 -71.99 -54.85 -15.26
CA ALA A 109 -72.97 -54.61 -16.32
C ALA A 109 -73.63 -53.22 -16.12
N LEU A 110 -74.04 -52.64 -17.25
CA LEU A 110 -75.21 -51.79 -17.56
C LEU A 110 -75.97 -51.01 -16.46
N GLY A 111 -76.19 -49.72 -16.72
CA GLY A 111 -77.33 -48.96 -16.20
C GLY A 111 -77.36 -47.53 -16.74
N ALA A 112 -78.31 -47.25 -17.64
CA ALA A 112 -78.52 -45.97 -18.30
C ALA A 112 -78.99 -44.85 -17.35
N SER A 113 -78.57 -43.60 -17.61
CA SER A 113 -79.46 -42.44 -17.90
C SER A 113 -78.82 -41.10 -17.50
N THR A 114 -78.57 -40.28 -18.53
CA THR A 114 -78.78 -38.81 -18.56
C THR A 114 -78.16 -37.93 -17.47
N ASN A 115 -76.93 -37.45 -17.72
CA ASN A 115 -76.57 -36.01 -17.78
C ASN A 115 -75.04 -35.84 -17.71
N ASN A 116 -74.37 -35.83 -18.86
CA ASN A 116 -72.96 -35.42 -18.95
C ASN A 116 -72.87 -33.88 -18.97
N VAL A 117 -72.68 -33.27 -17.80
CA VAL A 117 -72.04 -31.95 -17.70
C VAL A 117 -70.56 -32.19 -17.52
N TRP A 118 -69.77 -31.86 -18.54
CA TRP A 118 -68.32 -31.82 -18.45
C TRP A 118 -67.92 -30.68 -17.50
N THR A 119 -67.33 -31.01 -16.36
CA THR A 119 -66.71 -30.03 -15.44
C THR A 119 -65.22 -29.97 -15.71
N PRO A 120 -64.63 -28.79 -15.96
CA PRO A 120 -63.18 -28.66 -16.09
C PRO A 120 -62.49 -29.00 -14.76
N PRO A 121 -61.26 -29.56 -14.78
CA PRO A 121 -60.51 -29.84 -13.57
C PRO A 121 -60.24 -28.52 -12.81
N PRO A 122 -60.36 -28.49 -11.48
CA PRO A 122 -60.19 -27.27 -10.72
C PRO A 122 -58.77 -26.70 -10.90
N PRO A 123 -58.60 -25.37 -10.96
CA PRO A 123 -57.28 -24.76 -10.96
C PRO A 123 -56.54 -25.15 -9.68
N ALA A 124 -55.23 -25.35 -9.80
CA ALA A 124 -54.35 -25.75 -8.71
C ALA A 124 -54.64 -24.97 -7.41
N HIS A 125 -54.83 -25.73 -6.33
CA HIS A 125 -54.99 -25.32 -4.93
C HIS A 125 -54.57 -23.86 -4.63
N GLN A 126 -55.54 -22.95 -4.58
CA GLN A 126 -55.35 -21.68 -3.88
C GLN A 126 -55.52 -22.00 -2.39
N LYS A 127 -54.43 -21.86 -1.61
CA LYS A 127 -54.45 -21.98 -0.15
C LYS A 127 -55.56 -21.11 0.43
N SER A 128 -56.18 -21.55 1.53
CA SER A 128 -57.25 -20.77 2.14
C SER A 128 -56.76 -19.35 2.52
N ILE A 129 -57.61 -18.33 2.42
CA ILE A 129 -57.24 -16.95 2.80
C ILE A 129 -56.55 -16.86 4.18
N PRO A 130 -57.04 -17.52 5.25
CA PRO A 130 -56.35 -17.50 6.54
C PRO A 130 -54.96 -18.17 6.49
N GLU A 131 -54.79 -19.23 5.70
CA GLU A 131 -53.49 -19.87 5.48
C GLU A 131 -52.53 -18.95 4.71
N GLN A 132 -53.01 -18.19 3.71
CA GLN A 132 -52.21 -17.20 3.00
C GLN A 132 -51.77 -16.04 3.91
N MET A 133 -52.64 -15.60 4.83
CA MET A 133 -52.30 -14.57 5.82
C MET A 133 -51.26 -15.08 6.83
N ALA A 134 -51.41 -16.32 7.29
CA ALA A 134 -50.42 -16.96 8.17
C ALA A 134 -49.07 -17.13 7.46
N ASP A 135 -49.06 -17.54 6.19
CA ASP A 135 -47.86 -17.65 5.36
C ASP A 135 -47.18 -16.28 5.15
N LEU A 136 -47.95 -15.23 4.92
CA LEU A 136 -47.41 -13.87 4.79
C LEU A 136 -46.76 -13.42 6.11
N ILE A 137 -47.42 -13.61 7.24
CA ILE A 137 -46.84 -13.25 8.55
C ILE A 137 -45.55 -14.04 8.79
N ALA A 138 -45.56 -15.35 8.50
CA ALA A 138 -44.42 -16.23 8.63
C ALA A 138 -43.20 -15.79 7.79
N LYS A 139 -43.44 -15.33 6.55
CA LYS A 139 -42.40 -14.83 5.64
C LYS A 139 -41.67 -13.59 6.14
N TRP A 140 -42.29 -12.80 7.02
CA TRP A 140 -41.74 -11.55 7.56
C TRP A 140 -41.14 -11.72 8.96
N LEU A 141 -41.43 -12.81 9.65
CA LEU A 141 -40.87 -13.11 10.97
C LEU A 141 -39.48 -13.77 10.82
N PRO A 142 -38.42 -13.22 11.43
CA PRO A 142 -37.06 -13.77 11.32
C PRO A 142 -36.85 -15.07 12.12
N GLU A 143 -37.75 -15.37 13.05
CA GLU A 143 -37.70 -16.58 13.90
C GLU A 143 -38.16 -17.84 13.15
N GLN A 144 -38.96 -17.68 12.09
CA GLN A 144 -39.50 -18.83 11.35
C GLN A 144 -38.53 -19.26 10.24
N ARG A 145 -38.44 -20.58 9.97
CA ARG A 145 -37.53 -21.09 8.91
C ARG A 145 -37.97 -20.73 7.49
N ASN A 146 -39.20 -20.26 7.30
CA ASN A 146 -39.77 -19.91 5.99
C ASN A 146 -39.69 -18.40 5.67
N THR A 147 -38.91 -17.62 6.43
CA THR A 147 -38.69 -16.19 6.12
C THR A 147 -38.14 -16.02 4.72
N VAL A 148 -38.57 -15.00 3.98
CA VAL A 148 -38.01 -14.70 2.64
C VAL A 148 -36.65 -13.99 2.75
N PHE A 149 -36.42 -13.27 3.84
CA PHE A 149 -35.20 -12.50 4.09
C PHE A 149 -34.08 -13.38 4.65
N GLN A 150 -33.66 -14.39 3.89
CA GLN A 150 -32.55 -15.28 4.22
C GLN A 150 -31.43 -15.09 3.20
N HIS A 151 -30.21 -14.83 3.69
CA HIS A 151 -29.04 -14.76 2.84
C HIS A 151 -27.81 -15.29 3.56
N TYR A 152 -26.97 -16.02 2.83
CA TYR A 152 -25.69 -16.52 3.33
C TYR A 152 -24.59 -15.50 3.10
N PHE A 153 -23.94 -15.10 4.19
CA PHE A 153 -22.74 -14.29 4.14
C PHE A 153 -21.54 -15.14 4.48
N TYR A 154 -20.39 -14.86 3.89
CA TYR A 154 -19.17 -15.62 4.15
C TYR A 154 -18.28 -14.88 5.15
N ASN A 155 -17.97 -15.53 6.28
CA ASN A 155 -16.97 -15.03 7.22
C ASN A 155 -15.63 -15.69 6.96
N GLN A 156 -14.55 -14.92 7.04
CA GLN A 156 -13.20 -15.44 6.89
C GLN A 156 -12.71 -15.99 8.22
N VAL A 157 -12.27 -17.25 8.22
CA VAL A 157 -11.67 -17.91 9.37
C VAL A 157 -10.32 -18.52 8.98
N ASP A 158 -9.50 -18.87 9.96
CA ASP A 158 -8.26 -19.62 9.73
C ASP A 158 -8.60 -20.97 9.06
N PRO A 159 -7.98 -21.31 7.91
CA PRO A 159 -8.17 -22.58 7.21
C PRO A 159 -8.08 -23.82 8.10
N ARG A 160 -7.25 -23.80 9.14
CA ARG A 160 -7.09 -24.94 10.07
C ARG A 160 -8.32 -25.21 10.92
N THR A 161 -9.15 -24.19 11.12
CA THR A 161 -10.34 -24.28 11.98
C THR A 161 -11.61 -24.57 11.19
N VAL A 162 -11.57 -24.44 9.86
CA VAL A 162 -12.71 -24.65 8.96
C VAL A 162 -13.41 -26.00 9.19
N PRO A 163 -12.71 -27.14 9.37
CA PRO A 163 -13.38 -28.43 9.57
C PRO A 163 -14.23 -28.52 10.84
N TYR A 164 -14.01 -27.65 11.83
CA TYR A 164 -14.78 -27.66 13.08
C TYR A 164 -16.13 -26.94 12.97
N TYR A 165 -16.37 -26.20 11.88
CA TYR A 165 -17.63 -25.51 11.68
C TYR A 165 -18.62 -26.43 10.96
N VAL A 166 -19.72 -26.71 11.64
CA VAL A 166 -20.84 -27.51 11.13
C VAL A 166 -22.08 -26.63 10.96
N ALA A 167 -23.04 -27.11 10.15
CA ALA A 167 -24.33 -26.44 10.00
C ALA A 167 -25.02 -26.31 11.37
N PRO A 168 -25.50 -25.12 11.74
CA PRO A 168 -26.25 -24.93 12.99
C PRO A 168 -27.58 -25.70 12.94
N ALA A 169 -28.04 -26.20 14.08
CA ALA A 169 -29.25 -27.04 14.18
C ALA A 169 -30.54 -26.36 13.67
N ASP A 170 -30.54 -25.03 13.65
CA ASP A 170 -31.67 -24.21 13.22
C ASP A 170 -31.75 -23.99 11.70
N GLU A 171 -30.83 -24.57 10.95
CA GLU A 171 -30.66 -24.35 9.51
C GLU A 171 -31.02 -25.59 8.68
N ASP A 172 -31.32 -25.38 7.39
CA ASP A 172 -31.50 -26.48 6.44
C ASP A 172 -30.13 -26.94 5.92
N ALA A 173 -29.82 -28.22 6.12
CA ALA A 173 -28.56 -28.82 5.72
C ALA A 173 -28.30 -28.67 4.21
N LYS A 174 -29.36 -28.74 3.39
CA LYS A 174 -29.23 -28.62 1.93
C LYS A 174 -28.81 -27.20 1.51
N ALA A 175 -29.43 -26.18 2.10
CA ALA A 175 -29.11 -24.78 1.81
C ALA A 175 -27.69 -24.42 2.28
N TRP A 176 -27.25 -25.01 3.40
CA TRP A 176 -25.89 -24.84 3.92
C TRP A 176 -24.82 -25.45 3.00
N GLU A 177 -25.05 -26.67 2.50
CA GLU A 177 -24.16 -27.32 1.53
C GLU A 177 -24.10 -26.55 0.20
N GLU A 178 -25.23 -26.02 -0.26
CA GLU A 178 -25.25 -25.16 -1.45
C GLU A 178 -24.41 -23.89 -1.23
N ALA A 179 -24.49 -23.27 -0.05
CA ALA A 179 -23.66 -22.13 0.30
C ALA A 179 -22.16 -22.51 0.39
N LEU A 180 -21.83 -23.65 0.97
CA LEU A 180 -20.45 -24.16 0.99
C LEU A 180 -19.89 -24.41 -0.42
N SER A 181 -20.73 -24.87 -1.36
CA SER A 181 -20.32 -25.08 -2.75
C SER A 181 -19.98 -23.78 -3.49
N LYS A 182 -20.60 -22.66 -3.08
CA LYS A 182 -20.42 -21.32 -3.68
C LYS A 182 -19.40 -20.48 -2.90
N LYS A 183 -18.53 -21.08 -2.09
CA LYS A 183 -17.55 -20.35 -1.29
C LYS A 183 -16.51 -19.63 -2.18
N PRO A 184 -16.15 -18.37 -1.88
CA PRO A 184 -15.14 -17.64 -2.64
C PRO A 184 -13.70 -18.07 -2.31
N ASN A 185 -13.44 -18.45 -1.05
CA ASN A 185 -12.12 -18.76 -0.53
C ASN A 185 -12.16 -20.07 0.29
N GLU A 186 -11.04 -20.76 0.46
CA GLU A 186 -11.00 -22.01 1.24
C GLU A 186 -11.33 -21.82 2.73
N GLY A 187 -10.98 -20.66 3.29
CA GLY A 187 -11.28 -20.26 4.68
C GLY A 187 -12.60 -19.50 4.86
N ALA A 188 -13.44 -19.43 3.83
CA ALA A 188 -14.72 -18.74 3.88
C ALA A 188 -15.84 -19.68 4.33
N ILE A 189 -16.45 -19.37 5.48
CA ILE A 189 -17.52 -20.19 6.08
C ILE A 189 -18.84 -19.43 5.94
N PRO A 190 -19.90 -20.06 5.40
CA PRO A 190 -21.20 -19.42 5.30
C PRO A 190 -21.79 -19.19 6.68
N VAL A 191 -22.53 -18.10 6.84
CA VAL A 191 -23.24 -17.75 8.07
C VAL A 191 -24.55 -17.12 7.64
N LEU A 192 -25.66 -17.71 8.07
CA LEU A 192 -26.98 -17.23 7.73
C LEU A 192 -27.28 -15.89 8.39
N GLY A 193 -27.76 -14.95 7.58
CA GLY A 193 -28.43 -13.75 8.07
C GLY A 193 -29.93 -13.83 7.84
N ARG A 194 -30.69 -13.78 8.93
CA ARG A 194 -32.17 -13.69 8.91
C ARG A 194 -32.61 -12.26 9.17
N GLY A 195 -33.35 -11.69 8.23
CA GLY A 195 -33.93 -10.36 8.32
C GLY A 195 -32.91 -9.23 8.43
N PHE A 196 -33.41 -8.01 8.69
CA PHE A 196 -32.59 -6.80 8.74
C PHE A 196 -31.75 -6.71 10.02
N HIS A 197 -32.15 -7.37 11.12
CA HIS A 197 -31.39 -7.35 12.37
C HIS A 197 -30.01 -8.00 12.21
N SER A 198 -29.92 -9.14 11.51
CA SER A 198 -28.64 -9.78 11.24
C SER A 198 -27.73 -8.92 10.35
N VAL A 199 -28.31 -8.22 9.36
CA VAL A 199 -27.58 -7.27 8.52
C VAL A 199 -27.07 -6.09 9.34
N ALA A 200 -27.87 -5.56 10.26
CA ALA A 200 -27.47 -4.49 11.17
C ALA A 200 -26.30 -4.91 12.07
N GLY A 201 -26.35 -6.11 12.66
CA GLY A 201 -25.23 -6.64 13.47
C GLY A 201 -23.93 -6.81 12.67
N ARG A 202 -24.03 -7.18 11.39
CA ARG A 202 -22.87 -7.21 10.48
C ARG A 202 -22.33 -5.83 10.17
N LEU A 203 -23.21 -4.84 9.94
CA LEU A 203 -22.79 -3.46 9.72
C LEU A 203 -22.04 -2.90 10.93
N GLU A 204 -22.50 -3.20 12.15
CA GLU A 204 -21.80 -2.84 13.39
C GLU A 204 -20.42 -3.51 13.49
N THR A 205 -20.34 -4.81 13.16
CA THR A 205 -19.07 -5.55 13.15
C THR A 205 -18.09 -4.98 12.10
N GLN A 206 -18.59 -4.61 10.93
CA GLN A 206 -17.81 -3.96 9.87
C GLN A 206 -17.32 -2.58 10.31
N ALA A 207 -18.17 -1.77 10.96
CA ALA A 207 -17.78 -0.47 11.49
C ALA A 207 -16.64 -0.61 12.51
N ARG A 208 -16.75 -1.57 13.44
CA ARG A 208 -15.68 -1.87 14.42
C ARG A 208 -14.39 -2.35 13.75
N ALA A 209 -14.49 -3.18 12.71
CA ALA A 209 -13.34 -3.64 11.97
C ALA A 209 -12.63 -2.49 11.22
N VAL A 210 -13.39 -1.57 10.61
CA VAL A 210 -12.85 -0.38 9.95
C VAL A 210 -12.15 0.53 10.95
N GLU A 211 -12.72 0.75 12.12
CA GLU A 211 -12.08 1.52 13.19
C GLU A 211 -10.75 0.88 13.64
N ALA A 212 -10.71 -0.44 13.82
CA ALA A 212 -9.49 -1.16 14.15
C ALA A 212 -8.42 -1.06 13.04
N LEU A 213 -8.82 -1.13 11.77
CA LEU A 213 -7.92 -0.94 10.63
C LEU A 213 -7.38 0.49 10.56
N GLN A 214 -8.22 1.50 10.82
CA GLN A 214 -7.80 2.90 10.89
C GLN A 214 -6.78 3.12 12.01
N ALA A 215 -7.02 2.56 13.20
CA ALA A 215 -6.08 2.64 14.32
C ALA A 215 -4.72 2.01 13.97
N ARG A 216 -4.71 0.84 13.33
CA ARG A 216 -3.49 0.19 12.83
C ARG A 216 -2.77 1.02 11.77
N LEU A 217 -3.52 1.64 10.86
CA LEU A 217 -2.95 2.49 9.84
C LEU A 217 -2.31 3.75 10.43
N HIS A 218 -2.93 4.34 11.45
CA HIS A 218 -2.34 5.44 12.22
C HIS A 218 -1.08 5.02 12.98
N GLU A 219 -1.07 3.84 13.59
CA GLU A 219 0.13 3.27 14.23
C GLU A 219 1.28 3.12 13.23
N MET A 220 1.02 2.52 12.06
CA MET A 220 2.01 2.38 11.00
C MET A 220 2.53 3.74 10.52
N ASN A 221 1.64 4.70 10.27
CA ASN A 221 2.02 6.03 9.83
C ASN A 221 2.88 6.77 10.88
N ASN A 222 2.55 6.60 12.16
CA ASN A 222 3.33 7.18 13.25
C ASN A 222 4.73 6.55 13.32
N SER A 223 4.83 5.22 13.19
CA SER A 223 6.13 4.52 13.16
C SER A 223 7.01 4.93 11.98
N LEU A 224 6.42 5.13 10.79
CA LEU A 224 7.12 5.64 9.61
C LEU A 224 7.59 7.08 9.81
N THR A 225 6.74 7.93 10.37
CA THR A 225 7.09 9.32 10.67
C THR A 225 8.24 9.40 11.67
N GLU A 226 8.23 8.58 12.70
CA GLU A 226 9.32 8.48 13.68
C GLU A 226 10.63 8.00 13.02
N MET A 227 10.54 6.97 12.16
CA MET A 227 11.71 6.46 11.44
C MET A 227 12.32 7.52 10.51
N LEU A 228 11.49 8.25 9.77
CA LEU A 228 11.93 9.35 8.90
C LEU A 228 12.60 10.47 9.73
N ALA A 229 11.98 10.88 10.84
CA ALA A 229 12.55 11.89 11.72
C ALA A 229 13.92 11.47 12.29
N LYS A 230 14.06 10.21 12.71
CA LYS A 230 15.35 9.65 13.16
C LYS A 230 16.39 9.64 12.04
N HIS A 231 16.00 9.25 10.83
CA HIS A 231 16.91 9.22 9.69
C HIS A 231 17.45 10.62 9.36
N ASP A 232 16.56 11.61 9.32
CA ASP A 232 16.91 12.96 8.85
C ASP A 232 17.66 13.75 9.92
N LEU A 233 17.24 13.68 11.18
CA LEU A 233 17.83 14.47 12.26
C LEU A 233 19.05 13.80 12.90
N GLU A 234 19.06 12.48 13.04
CA GLU A 234 20.11 11.77 13.77
C GLU A 234 21.09 11.05 12.83
N ILE A 235 20.58 10.16 11.98
CA ILE A 235 21.44 9.28 11.17
C ILE A 235 22.22 10.07 10.13
N THR A 236 21.55 10.97 9.41
CA THR A 236 22.19 11.79 8.37
C THR A 236 23.27 12.69 8.97
N VAL A 237 22.97 13.38 10.07
CA VAL A 237 23.94 14.24 10.76
C VAL A 237 25.14 13.44 11.24
N ARG A 238 24.92 12.33 11.96
CA ARG A 238 26.01 11.46 12.43
C ARG A 238 26.84 10.88 11.28
N THR A 239 26.20 10.53 10.17
CA THR A 239 26.90 10.01 8.99
C THR A 239 27.82 11.07 8.38
N THR A 240 27.33 12.32 8.23
CA THR A 240 28.16 13.42 7.70
C THR A 240 29.30 13.77 8.65
N GLU A 241 29.06 13.77 9.96
CA GLU A 241 30.08 14.02 10.97
C GLU A 241 31.14 12.90 10.99
N ALA A 242 30.71 11.64 10.95
CA ALA A 242 31.59 10.48 10.85
C ALA A 242 32.45 10.54 9.59
N LYS A 243 31.90 10.93 8.44
CA LYS A 243 32.66 11.16 7.20
C LYS A 243 33.71 12.27 7.37
N ARG A 244 33.36 13.40 7.99
CA ARG A 244 34.32 14.49 8.29
C ARG A 244 35.44 14.03 9.22
N LYS A 245 35.09 13.33 10.31
CA LYS A 245 36.05 12.75 11.27
C LYS A 245 36.96 11.74 10.59
N HIS A 246 36.40 10.86 9.76
CA HIS A 246 37.17 9.89 8.98
C HIS A 246 38.21 10.59 8.11
N ILE A 247 37.82 11.60 7.31
CA ILE A 247 38.76 12.37 6.48
C ILE A 247 39.87 13.00 7.32
N ALA A 248 39.52 13.60 8.47
CA ALA A 248 40.52 14.22 9.36
C ALA A 248 41.49 13.18 9.96
N LEU A 249 40.98 12.02 10.38
CA LEU A 249 41.78 10.92 10.91
C LEU A 249 42.65 10.29 9.82
N THR A 250 42.15 10.11 8.59
CA THR A 250 42.95 9.64 7.46
C THR A 250 44.11 10.60 7.19
N LYS A 251 43.89 11.92 7.21
CA LYS A 251 44.96 12.91 7.08
C LYS A 251 45.99 12.82 8.20
N ARG A 252 45.54 12.67 9.46
CA ARG A 252 46.44 12.51 10.63
C ARG A 252 47.24 11.20 10.56
N CYS A 253 46.59 10.11 10.18
CA CYS A 253 47.21 8.80 9.99
C CYS A 253 48.27 8.87 8.90
N LEU A 254 47.95 9.47 7.75
CA LEU A 254 48.91 9.70 6.67
C LEU A 254 50.11 10.53 7.16
N ALA A 255 49.87 11.65 7.85
CA ALA A 255 50.93 12.49 8.38
C ALA A 255 51.81 11.79 9.43
N LEU A 256 51.24 10.89 10.24
CA LEU A 256 52.01 10.06 11.17
C LEU A 256 52.83 9.03 10.39
N ALA A 257 52.22 8.31 9.44
CA ALA A 257 52.89 7.32 8.62
C ALA A 257 54.08 7.92 7.85
N THR A 258 53.93 9.13 7.29
CA THR A 258 55.04 9.83 6.64
C THR A 258 56.15 10.19 7.62
N LYS A 259 55.83 10.74 8.80
CA LYS A 259 56.83 11.04 9.83
C LYS A 259 57.55 9.78 10.32
N ALA A 260 56.83 8.67 10.50
CA ALA A 260 57.41 7.40 10.91
C ALA A 260 58.37 6.86 9.85
N GLN A 261 58.00 6.93 8.56
CA GLN A 261 58.87 6.52 7.45
C GLN A 261 60.14 7.39 7.39
N ILE A 262 60.01 8.71 7.53
CA ILE A 262 61.16 9.64 7.53
C ILE A 262 62.12 9.33 8.69
N LEU A 263 61.59 9.10 9.89
CA LEU A 263 62.42 8.78 11.06
C LEU A 263 63.11 7.42 10.92
N ARG A 264 62.41 6.41 10.38
CA ARG A 264 62.97 5.07 10.16
C ARG A 264 64.09 5.08 9.12
N ASN A 265 63.89 5.81 8.02
CA ASN A 265 64.83 5.83 6.90
C ASN A 265 65.86 6.99 7.01
N ARG A 266 65.94 7.65 8.17
CA ARG A 266 66.83 8.78 8.36
C ARG A 266 68.29 8.34 8.27
N GLY A 267 69.02 8.87 7.28
CA GLY A 267 70.43 8.56 7.06
C GLY A 267 70.70 7.40 6.09
N TYR A 268 69.66 6.76 5.57
CA TYR A 268 69.78 5.83 4.45
C TYR A 268 69.57 6.55 3.11
N ALA A 269 70.17 6.03 2.04
CA ALA A 269 69.89 6.51 0.68
C ALA A 269 68.45 6.13 0.27
N MET A 270 67.86 6.94 -0.60
CA MET A 270 66.49 6.73 -1.08
C MET A 270 66.36 5.37 -1.82
N ASP A 271 65.33 4.59 -1.48
CA ASP A 271 65.00 3.33 -2.14
C ASP A 271 64.49 3.60 -3.58
N PRO A 272 64.79 2.77 -4.61
CA PRO A 272 64.21 2.94 -5.94
C PRO A 272 62.68 3.12 -5.99
N ARG A 273 61.95 2.47 -5.08
CA ARG A 273 60.48 2.64 -4.94
C ARG A 273 60.09 4.04 -4.43
N GLU A 274 60.92 4.65 -3.59
CA GLU A 274 60.70 6.02 -3.11
C GLU A 274 60.97 7.03 -4.23
N GLU A 275 61.96 6.78 -5.10
CA GLU A 275 62.21 7.63 -6.27
C GLU A 275 61.05 7.56 -7.29
N GLU A 276 60.46 6.38 -7.51
CA GLU A 276 59.25 6.25 -8.32
C GLU A 276 58.07 7.04 -7.73
N LEU A 277 57.87 6.98 -6.40
CA LEU A 277 56.84 7.76 -5.72
C LEU A 277 57.10 9.26 -5.85
N ARG A 278 58.35 9.69 -5.67
CA ARG A 278 58.78 11.08 -5.84
C ARG A 278 58.49 11.58 -7.25
N LYS A 279 58.80 10.79 -8.28
CA LYS A 279 58.48 11.12 -9.68
C LYS A 279 56.97 11.30 -9.89
N LYS A 280 56.14 10.39 -9.36
CA LYS A 280 54.68 10.49 -9.42
C LYS A 280 54.15 11.74 -8.71
N LEU A 281 54.71 12.07 -7.53
CA LEU A 281 54.32 13.27 -6.78
C LEU A 281 54.71 14.56 -7.51
N MET A 282 55.91 14.64 -8.10
CA MET A 282 56.31 15.81 -8.90
C MET A 282 55.44 15.97 -10.16
N GLU A 283 55.05 14.87 -10.80
CA GLU A 283 54.11 14.92 -11.93
C GLU A 283 52.72 15.42 -11.50
N LEU A 284 52.21 14.94 -10.37
CA LEU A 284 50.96 15.39 -9.77
C LEU A 284 51.00 16.86 -9.37
N GLU A 285 52.09 17.29 -8.74
CA GLU A 285 52.33 18.68 -8.36
C GLU A 285 52.30 19.59 -9.59
N LYS A 286 53.05 19.25 -10.64
CA LYS A 286 53.07 20.01 -11.90
C LYS A 286 51.68 20.12 -12.53
N LYS A 287 50.88 19.06 -12.50
CA LYS A 287 49.50 19.07 -13.01
C LYS A 287 48.55 19.87 -12.11
N ALA A 288 48.72 19.81 -10.80
CA ALA A 288 47.85 20.50 -9.84
C ALA A 288 48.12 22.02 -9.80
N PHE A 289 49.38 22.43 -9.95
CA PHE A 289 49.81 23.83 -9.97
C PHE A 289 49.92 24.42 -11.38
N ASP A 290 49.17 23.89 -12.34
CA ASP A 290 49.10 24.47 -13.68
C ASP A 290 48.36 25.82 -13.66
N PRO A 291 49.03 26.95 -13.99
CA PRO A 291 48.41 28.27 -14.01
C PRO A 291 47.19 28.38 -14.94
N MET A 292 47.12 27.55 -15.98
CA MET A 292 45.97 27.51 -16.88
C MET A 292 44.70 26.99 -16.18
N LEU A 293 44.84 26.09 -15.21
CA LEU A 293 43.69 25.60 -14.42
C LEU A 293 43.14 26.70 -13.51
N ASN A 294 44.02 27.49 -12.89
CA ASN A 294 43.59 28.61 -12.05
C ASN A 294 42.92 29.71 -12.89
N GLY A 295 43.50 30.07 -14.05
CA GLY A 295 42.88 31.02 -14.97
C GLY A 295 41.51 30.56 -15.48
N ARG A 296 41.36 29.26 -15.81
CA ARG A 296 40.06 28.69 -16.20
C ARG A 296 39.05 28.69 -15.06
N GLN A 297 39.48 28.44 -13.82
CA GLN A 297 38.60 28.50 -12.65
C GLN A 297 38.07 29.92 -12.43
N GLU A 298 38.95 30.92 -12.53
CA GLU A 298 38.59 32.34 -12.43
C GLU A 298 37.65 32.77 -13.57
N GLU A 299 37.89 32.30 -14.80
CA GLU A 299 37.00 32.53 -15.95
C GLU A 299 35.61 31.92 -15.75
N ILE A 300 35.53 30.65 -15.31
CA ILE A 300 34.27 29.97 -15.01
C ILE A 300 33.52 30.71 -13.90
N TRP A 301 34.24 31.17 -12.88
CA TRP A 301 33.64 31.93 -11.79
C TRP A 301 33.09 33.28 -12.27
N ALA A 302 33.84 34.01 -13.10
CA ALA A 302 33.39 35.26 -13.72
C ALA A 302 32.15 35.03 -14.61
N ARG A 303 32.14 33.98 -15.44
CA ARG A 303 30.98 33.59 -16.26
C ARG A 303 29.77 33.23 -15.41
N MET A 304 29.96 32.43 -14.35
CA MET A 304 28.89 32.06 -13.43
C MET A 304 28.31 33.30 -12.70
N SER A 305 29.19 34.21 -12.27
CA SER A 305 28.78 35.47 -11.64
C SER A 305 27.97 36.34 -12.60
N ALA A 306 28.42 36.47 -13.86
CA ALA A 306 27.69 37.20 -14.90
C ALA A 306 26.32 36.58 -15.21
N VAL A 307 26.23 35.25 -15.33
CA VAL A 307 24.96 34.54 -15.53
C VAL A 307 24.02 34.75 -14.35
N ARG A 308 24.53 34.70 -13.11
CA ARG A 308 23.73 34.96 -11.90
C ARG A 308 23.23 36.40 -11.86
N ALA A 309 24.07 37.37 -12.20
CA ALA A 309 23.68 38.78 -12.27
C ALA A 309 22.60 39.01 -13.33
N ARG A 310 22.75 38.41 -14.53
CA ARG A 310 21.74 38.48 -15.60
C ARG A 310 20.44 37.79 -15.21
N ALA A 311 20.50 36.62 -14.57
CA ALA A 311 19.33 35.91 -14.08
C ALA A 311 18.56 36.75 -13.03
N ARG A 312 19.29 37.42 -12.14
CA ARG A 312 18.69 38.33 -11.15
C ARG A 312 18.01 39.53 -11.81
N LEU A 313 18.68 40.19 -12.77
CA LEU A 313 18.08 41.30 -13.52
C LEU A 313 16.82 40.86 -14.27
N LEU A 314 16.87 39.72 -14.95
CA LEU A 314 15.72 39.17 -15.67
C LEU A 314 14.57 38.79 -14.72
N GLN A 315 14.88 38.29 -13.52
CA GLN A 315 13.87 38.03 -12.49
C GLN A 315 13.23 39.32 -11.97
N GLU A 316 14.02 40.37 -11.73
CA GLU A 316 13.52 41.70 -11.33
C GLU A 316 12.70 42.37 -12.45
N GLU A 317 13.10 42.18 -13.72
CA GLU A 317 12.34 42.64 -14.89
C GLU A 317 11.02 41.88 -15.05
N LEU A 318 11.02 40.55 -14.85
CA LEU A 318 9.81 39.73 -14.84
C LEU A 318 8.88 40.10 -13.68
N GLU A 319 9.41 40.41 -12.49
CA GLU A 319 8.61 40.86 -11.36
C GLU A 319 7.99 42.24 -11.61
N LYS A 320 8.72 43.15 -12.26
CA LYS A 320 8.21 44.47 -12.68
C LYS A 320 7.16 44.35 -13.79
N LEU A 321 7.36 43.46 -14.77
CA LEU A 321 6.35 43.17 -15.81
C LEU A 321 5.11 42.47 -15.21
N GLY A 322 5.31 41.51 -14.30
CA GLY A 322 4.26 40.78 -13.60
C GLY A 322 3.51 41.61 -12.54
N LYS A 323 4.02 42.80 -12.17
CA LYS A 323 3.25 43.80 -11.41
C LYS A 323 2.31 44.63 -12.30
N ASN A 324 2.59 44.72 -13.61
CA ASN A 324 1.78 45.49 -14.56
C ASN A 324 0.76 44.63 -15.33
N ALA A 325 1.03 43.33 -15.51
CA ALA A 325 0.04 42.33 -15.91
C ALA A 325 -0.43 41.61 -14.65
N GLY A 326 -1.65 41.89 -14.19
CA GLY A 326 -2.18 41.39 -12.93
C GLY A 326 -1.88 39.90 -12.74
N LYS A 327 -1.23 39.58 -11.61
CA LYS A 327 -0.74 38.25 -11.19
C LYS A 327 -0.21 37.41 -12.36
N PRO A 328 1.10 37.17 -12.46
CA PRO A 328 1.54 36.03 -13.24
C PRO A 328 0.98 34.79 -12.53
N ASP A 329 -0.15 34.30 -13.02
CA ASP A 329 -0.42 32.88 -13.05
C ASP A 329 0.72 32.31 -13.89
N GLY A 330 1.88 32.17 -13.23
CA GLY A 330 2.89 31.23 -13.64
C GLY A 330 2.15 29.92 -13.65
N GLU A 331 1.73 29.54 -14.84
CA GLU A 331 1.01 28.33 -15.21
C GLU A 331 1.37 27.28 -14.16
N GLN A 332 0.48 27.16 -13.17
CA GLN A 332 0.60 26.14 -12.16
C GLN A 332 0.53 24.89 -13.01
N LEU A 333 1.71 24.28 -13.27
CA LEU A 333 1.81 23.02 -13.98
C LEU A 333 0.64 22.19 -13.48
N ASP A 334 -0.32 21.88 -14.36
CA ASP A 334 -1.59 21.34 -13.90
C ASP A 334 -1.31 20.24 -12.90
N GLU A 335 -1.93 20.29 -11.71
CA GLU A 335 -1.62 19.37 -10.62
C GLU A 335 -1.71 17.90 -11.08
N GLU A 336 -2.56 17.64 -12.08
CA GLU A 336 -2.65 16.37 -12.81
C GLU A 336 -1.38 16.00 -13.59
N HIS A 337 -0.82 16.93 -14.37
CA HIS A 337 0.46 16.74 -15.07
C HIS A 337 1.61 16.55 -14.08
N VAL A 338 1.66 17.29 -12.97
CA VAL A 338 2.67 17.09 -11.92
C VAL A 338 2.55 15.71 -11.28
N LYS A 339 1.33 15.24 -11.01
CA LYS A 339 1.07 13.91 -10.48
C LYS A 339 1.46 12.81 -11.47
N ALA A 340 1.18 13.00 -12.76
CA ALA A 340 1.58 12.09 -13.82
C ALA A 340 3.12 12.02 -13.93
N ILE A 341 3.80 13.17 -13.91
CA ILE A 341 5.26 13.24 -13.91
C ILE A 341 5.83 12.52 -12.68
N ARG A 342 5.30 12.77 -11.47
CA ARG A 342 5.74 12.10 -10.24
C ARG A 342 5.59 10.59 -10.33
N LYS A 343 4.48 10.10 -10.90
CA LYS A 343 4.25 8.67 -11.10
C LYS A 343 5.29 8.08 -12.06
N VAL A 344 5.48 8.70 -13.23
CA VAL A 344 6.45 8.26 -14.24
C VAL A 344 7.87 8.26 -13.66
N LEU A 345 8.25 9.31 -12.92
CA LEU A 345 9.55 9.40 -12.28
C LEU A 345 9.74 8.32 -11.21
N GLY A 346 8.70 8.02 -10.42
CA GLY A 346 8.73 6.95 -9.42
C GLY A 346 8.83 5.55 -10.05
N ASP A 347 8.20 5.33 -11.20
CA ASP A 347 8.33 4.07 -11.95
C ASP A 347 9.72 3.93 -12.57
N PHE A 348 10.28 5.01 -13.12
CA PHE A 348 11.66 5.01 -13.62
C PHE A 348 12.68 4.83 -12.49
N ASP A 349 12.48 5.42 -11.31
CA ASP A 349 13.38 5.21 -10.16
C ASP A 349 13.42 3.74 -9.73
N LYS A 350 12.26 3.07 -9.67
CA LYS A 350 12.18 1.62 -9.39
C LYS A 350 12.88 0.80 -10.47
N GLN A 351 12.68 1.12 -11.75
CA GLN A 351 13.33 0.42 -12.86
C GLN A 351 14.85 0.61 -12.82
N LEU A 352 15.33 1.83 -12.57
CA LEU A 352 16.75 2.12 -12.44
C LEU A 352 17.36 1.45 -11.21
N ALA A 353 16.63 1.37 -10.09
CA ALA A 353 17.07 0.65 -8.90
C ALA A 353 17.23 -0.85 -9.19
N HIS A 354 16.26 -1.46 -9.86
CA HIS A 354 16.34 -2.86 -10.29
C HIS A 354 17.50 -3.11 -11.26
N LEU A 355 17.66 -2.25 -12.29
CA LEU A 355 18.78 -2.35 -13.23
C LEU A 355 20.14 -2.17 -12.53
N ARG A 356 20.22 -1.28 -11.53
CA ARG A 356 21.43 -1.11 -10.72
C ARG A 356 21.74 -2.39 -9.94
N GLU A 357 20.73 -3.01 -9.32
CA GLU A 357 20.89 -4.25 -8.58
C GLU A 357 21.34 -5.40 -9.49
N GLU A 358 20.69 -5.57 -10.64
CA GLU A 358 21.09 -6.56 -11.65
C GLU A 358 22.51 -6.31 -12.15
N LEU A 359 22.90 -5.06 -12.43
CA LEU A 359 24.26 -4.72 -12.81
C LEU A 359 25.25 -5.08 -11.70
N THR A 360 24.94 -4.79 -10.43
CA THR A 360 25.79 -5.18 -9.31
C THR A 360 25.89 -6.70 -9.17
N ARG A 361 24.80 -7.44 -9.41
CA ARG A 361 24.79 -8.91 -9.39
C ARG A 361 25.66 -9.47 -10.50
N VAL A 362 25.44 -9.05 -11.75
CA VAL A 362 26.23 -9.46 -12.91
C VAL A 362 27.71 -9.10 -12.75
N THR A 363 28.02 -7.92 -12.21
CA THR A 363 29.41 -7.52 -11.94
C THR A 363 30.07 -8.41 -10.90
N LYS A 364 29.31 -8.85 -9.89
CA LYS A 364 29.79 -9.78 -8.87
C LYS A 364 30.02 -11.17 -9.47
N GLU A 365 29.03 -11.71 -10.17
CA GLU A 365 29.11 -13.00 -10.88
C GLU A 365 30.29 -13.02 -11.87
N TRP A 366 30.50 -11.92 -12.61
CA TRP A 366 31.62 -11.80 -13.53
C TRP A 366 32.98 -11.80 -12.82
N LYS A 367 33.10 -11.13 -11.67
CA LYS A 367 34.33 -11.17 -10.86
C LYS A 367 34.62 -12.57 -10.32
N GLU A 368 33.60 -13.27 -9.84
CA GLU A 368 33.71 -14.65 -9.37
C GLU A 368 34.13 -15.58 -10.53
N TRP A 369 33.53 -15.41 -11.71
CA TRP A 369 33.95 -16.11 -12.92
C TRP A 369 35.40 -15.79 -13.29
N GLN A 370 35.82 -14.52 -13.24
CA GLN A 370 37.21 -14.14 -13.51
C GLN A 370 38.21 -14.78 -12.54
N GLU A 371 37.85 -14.91 -11.27
CA GLU A 371 38.70 -15.55 -10.26
C GLU A 371 38.82 -17.06 -10.52
N THR A 372 37.72 -17.72 -10.89
CA THR A 372 37.72 -19.17 -11.23
C THR A 372 38.44 -19.49 -12.54
N ASN A 373 38.37 -18.61 -13.54
CA ASN A 373 38.98 -18.80 -14.85
C ASN A 373 40.35 -18.12 -15.02
N LYS A 374 40.93 -17.58 -13.94
CA LYS A 374 42.29 -17.07 -14.00
C LYS A 374 43.22 -18.26 -14.31
N PRO A 375 43.93 -18.28 -15.46
CA PRO A 375 44.81 -19.40 -15.76
C PRO A 375 45.83 -19.51 -14.64
N ILE A 376 45.91 -20.68 -14.01
CA ILE A 376 47.03 -21.06 -13.16
C ILE A 376 48.25 -20.89 -14.07
N SER A 377 49.04 -19.84 -13.87
CA SER A 377 50.32 -19.69 -14.54
C SER A 377 51.15 -20.88 -14.11
N GLY A 378 51.21 -21.89 -14.97
CA GLY A 378 51.94 -23.13 -14.76
C GLY A 378 53.38 -22.81 -14.44
N GLY A 379 53.74 -22.95 -13.17
CA GLY A 379 55.12 -23.11 -12.76
C GLY A 379 55.58 -24.50 -13.15
N GLY A 380 56.68 -24.55 -13.90
CA GLY A 380 57.65 -25.65 -13.88
C GLY A 380 57.27 -26.90 -14.67
N ARG A 381 57.90 -27.04 -15.86
CA ARG A 381 58.85 -28.13 -16.11
C ARG A 381 60.00 -27.61 -16.95
#